data_AF-A0AA39MD48-F1
#
_entry.id   AF-A0AA39MD48-F1
#
_cell.length_a   1.000
_cell.length_b   1.000
_cell.length_c   1.000
_cell.angle_alpha   90.00
_cell.angle_beta   90.00
_cell.angle_gamma   90.00
#
_symmetry.space_group_name_H-M   'P 1'
#
loop_
_entity.id
_entity.type
_entity.pdbx_description
1 polymer ?
#
loop_
_entity_poly.entity_id
_entity_poly.type
_entity_poly.pdbx_seq_one_letter_code
_entity_poly.pdbx_strand_id
1 'polypeptide(L)'
;MSTNAPFFIFDPNHRLDYHQRENRAFFLLLHRLMRNAGDRRCFYTALQLCKLILLKDPDGDELATLLEIDTWALKAKEYEYVVELFENFKHKRMDLLPNFLYSLALAYFRLGEGYENKASEALEKALLNFPTVLTQLLDKIGIQPDKNIDNNNDMNGIAHSRTTPGFKMLTDIYVHHSYELWKEPEVLSWLEAETANIVPKFSKELKQEFQEKKENLSSRYLGIPFNIMRHAVIYEITTGGDRIITDPVPPPAEKCLEDYPMIMVPEEPQHIDEGLVAGFLNSLLPGYDGRESLSDQISGIVARFGDAINAGRRAAPRRTRQLKSRFNEYKINSIATTGRCDSYAGGMGQEDQTERIREGTSCASACTFRLSGRRCAVAKGDLKGVAAGSFSGQVIN
;
A
#
# COMPACT_ATOMS: atom_id res chain seq x y z
N MET A 1 9.17 22.56 -26.33
CA MET A 1 8.79 21.25 -25.74
C MET A 1 7.29 21.12 -25.86
N SER A 2 6.77 20.03 -26.43
CA SER A 2 5.33 19.85 -26.61
C SER A 2 4.63 19.82 -25.26
N THR A 3 3.79 20.80 -24.97
CA THR A 3 3.08 21.00 -23.69
C THR A 3 1.78 20.19 -23.60
N ASN A 4 1.44 19.39 -24.61
CA ASN A 4 0.20 18.59 -24.68
C ASN A 4 0.49 17.09 -24.60
N ALA A 5 1.37 16.66 -23.68
CA ALA A 5 1.49 15.23 -23.38
C ALA A 5 0.31 14.82 -22.47
N PRO A 6 -0.53 13.85 -22.87
CA PRO A 6 -1.63 13.38 -22.02
C PRO A 6 -1.07 12.72 -20.75
N PHE A 7 -1.67 13.04 -19.60
CA PHE A 7 -1.35 12.39 -18.33
C PHE A 7 -1.87 10.94 -18.33
N PHE A 8 -0.99 10.01 -17.97
CA PHE A 8 -1.30 8.59 -17.84
C PHE A 8 -1.02 8.12 -16.41
N ILE A 9 -2.06 7.64 -15.73
CA ILE A 9 -1.98 7.24 -14.33
C ILE A 9 -1.03 6.04 -14.10
N PHE A 10 -0.87 5.13 -15.05
CA PHE A 10 0.00 3.97 -14.87
C PHE A 10 1.43 4.19 -15.39
N ASP A 11 1.71 5.34 -15.98
CA ASP A 11 3.04 5.64 -16.50
C ASP A 11 4.02 5.98 -15.35
N PRO A 12 5.16 5.28 -15.24
CA PRO A 12 6.23 5.60 -14.30
C PRO A 12 6.97 6.91 -14.58
N ASN A 13 6.67 7.68 -15.60
CA ASN A 13 7.28 9.01 -15.80
C ASN A 13 6.30 10.13 -15.43
N HIS A 14 5.03 9.81 -15.26
CA HIS A 14 4.00 10.76 -14.88
C HIS A 14 3.81 10.76 -13.35
N ARG A 15 4.54 11.66 -12.70
CA ARG A 15 4.54 11.88 -11.24
C ARG A 15 3.54 12.96 -10.84
N LEU A 16 3.11 12.91 -9.58
CA LEU A 16 2.27 13.94 -8.95
C LEU A 16 2.92 14.33 -7.62
N ASP A 17 3.15 15.62 -7.40
CA ASP A 17 3.72 16.13 -6.13
C ASP A 17 2.60 16.26 -5.09
N TYR A 18 2.73 15.58 -3.94
CA TYR A 18 1.76 15.67 -2.84
C TYR A 18 1.77 17.06 -2.15
N HIS A 19 2.88 17.81 -2.24
CA HIS A 19 2.96 19.15 -1.65
C HIS A 19 2.01 20.14 -2.30
N GLN A 20 1.65 19.87 -3.57
CA GLN A 20 0.61 20.60 -4.27
C GLN A 20 -0.76 20.23 -3.70
N ARG A 21 -1.47 21.25 -3.22
CA ARG A 21 -2.74 21.08 -2.49
C ARG A 21 -3.78 20.30 -3.30
N GLU A 22 -3.89 20.55 -4.59
CA GLU A 22 -4.90 19.94 -5.47
C GLU A 22 -4.66 18.43 -5.66
N ASN A 23 -3.39 18.00 -5.63
CA ASN A 23 -3.03 16.60 -5.80
C ASN A 23 -3.37 15.76 -4.55
N ARG A 24 -3.49 16.37 -3.36
CA ARG A 24 -3.74 15.64 -2.10
C ARG A 24 -4.98 14.78 -2.15
N ALA A 25 -6.06 15.28 -2.75
CA ALA A 25 -7.32 14.55 -2.87
C ALA A 25 -7.14 13.23 -3.65
N PHE A 26 -6.29 13.21 -4.68
CA PHE A 26 -5.97 12.00 -5.43
C PHE A 26 -5.30 10.95 -4.56
N PHE A 27 -4.26 11.32 -3.82
CA PHE A 27 -3.52 10.42 -2.94
C PHE A 27 -4.39 9.89 -1.79
N LEU A 28 -5.13 10.77 -1.11
CA LEU A 28 -6.02 10.39 0.00
C LEU A 28 -7.16 9.48 -0.47
N LEU A 29 -7.72 9.71 -1.66
CA LEU A 29 -8.76 8.85 -2.23
C LEU A 29 -8.22 7.45 -2.57
N LEU A 30 -7.04 7.37 -3.20
CA LEU A 30 -6.40 6.09 -3.49
C LEU A 30 -6.07 5.32 -2.21
N HIS A 31 -5.54 6.01 -1.20
CA HIS A 31 -5.25 5.40 0.09
C HIS A 31 -6.52 4.88 0.77
N ARG A 32 -7.61 5.66 0.73
CA ARG A 32 -8.92 5.21 1.24
C ARG A 32 -9.45 3.98 0.49
N LEU A 33 -9.30 3.96 -0.84
CA LEU A 33 -9.68 2.81 -1.65
C LEU A 33 -8.85 1.56 -1.30
N MET A 34 -7.55 1.74 -1.09
CA MET A 34 -6.63 0.69 -0.64
C MET A 34 -7.06 0.12 0.72
N ARG A 35 -7.34 0.97 1.72
CA ARG A 35 -7.86 0.55 3.03
C ARG A 35 -9.16 -0.23 2.89
N ASN A 36 -10.12 0.30 2.11
CA ASN A 36 -11.39 -0.39 1.85
C ASN A 36 -11.20 -1.78 1.20
N ALA A 37 -10.21 -1.92 0.30
CA ALA A 37 -9.87 -3.21 -0.29
C ALA A 37 -9.26 -4.16 0.76
N GLY A 38 -8.37 -3.64 1.62
CA GLY A 38 -7.79 -4.38 2.74
C GLY A 38 -8.84 -4.89 3.74
N ASP A 39 -9.81 -4.05 4.11
CA ASP A 39 -10.92 -4.40 5.01
C ASP A 39 -11.80 -5.52 4.43
N ARG A 40 -11.95 -5.54 3.10
CA ARG A 40 -12.64 -6.61 2.37
C ARG A 40 -11.77 -7.85 2.12
N ARG A 41 -10.57 -7.91 2.70
CA ARG A 41 -9.58 -8.98 2.52
C ARG A 41 -9.11 -9.15 1.06
N CYS A 42 -9.25 -8.12 0.22
CA CYS A 42 -8.72 -8.08 -1.14
C CYS A 42 -7.27 -7.58 -1.13
N PHE A 43 -6.38 -8.33 -0.48
CA PHE A 43 -5.01 -7.89 -0.18
C PHE A 43 -4.16 -7.64 -1.42
N TYR A 44 -4.31 -8.45 -2.46
CA TYR A 44 -3.61 -8.22 -3.72
C TYR A 44 -3.97 -6.87 -4.34
N THR A 45 -5.27 -6.52 -4.37
CA THR A 45 -5.74 -5.22 -4.85
C THR A 45 -5.22 -4.07 -3.99
N ALA A 46 -5.24 -4.23 -2.66
CA ALA A 46 -4.66 -3.25 -1.75
C ALA A 46 -3.17 -3.03 -2.05
N LEU A 47 -2.39 -4.10 -2.24
CA LEU A 47 -0.99 -4.01 -2.64
C LEU A 47 -0.79 -3.26 -3.95
N GLN A 48 -1.61 -3.52 -4.98
CA GLN A 48 -1.49 -2.80 -6.26
C GLN A 48 -1.80 -1.30 -6.11
N LEU A 49 -2.76 -0.93 -5.27
CA LEU A 49 -3.06 0.47 -4.97
C LEU A 49 -1.93 1.14 -4.18
N CYS A 50 -1.36 0.42 -3.20
CA CYS A 50 -0.18 0.86 -2.45
C CYS A 50 1.01 1.12 -3.37
N LYS A 51 1.30 0.19 -4.30
CA LYS A 51 2.31 0.36 -5.36
C LYS A 51 2.02 1.57 -6.25
N LEU A 52 0.75 1.80 -6.61
CA LEU A 52 0.36 2.95 -7.44
C LEU A 52 0.57 4.29 -6.72
N ILE A 53 0.25 4.36 -5.43
CA ILE A 53 0.49 5.55 -4.59
C ILE A 53 1.99 5.86 -4.57
N LEU A 54 2.81 4.86 -4.23
CA LEU A 54 4.27 5.01 -4.18
C LEU A 54 4.86 5.32 -5.57
N LEU A 55 4.29 4.79 -6.64
CA LEU A 55 4.72 5.11 -8.01
C LEU A 55 4.52 6.59 -8.36
N LYS A 56 3.50 7.25 -7.79
CA LYS A 56 3.16 8.63 -8.13
C LYS A 56 4.05 9.65 -7.44
N ASP A 57 4.49 9.36 -6.22
CA ASP A 57 5.48 10.14 -5.48
C ASP A 57 6.45 9.23 -4.71
N PRO A 58 7.43 8.60 -5.39
CA PRO A 58 8.33 7.65 -4.76
C PRO A 58 9.32 8.35 -3.81
N ASP A 59 9.66 9.62 -4.08
CA ASP A 59 10.67 10.36 -3.34
C ASP A 59 10.10 11.10 -2.12
N GLY A 60 8.94 11.73 -2.24
CA GLY A 60 8.27 12.41 -1.13
C GLY A 60 7.64 11.44 -0.14
N ASP A 61 6.93 10.41 -0.63
CA ASP A 61 6.14 9.47 0.18
C ASP A 61 5.43 10.13 1.38
N GLU A 62 4.64 11.17 1.09
CA GLU A 62 3.97 11.95 2.13
C GLU A 62 2.88 11.15 2.87
N LEU A 63 2.35 10.07 2.28
CA LEU A 63 1.44 9.17 2.99
C LEU A 63 2.15 8.10 3.82
N ALA A 64 3.49 8.09 3.83
CA ALA A 64 4.31 7.05 4.46
C ALA A 64 3.90 5.63 4.04
N THR A 65 3.62 5.47 2.75
CA THR A 65 3.21 4.23 2.07
C THR A 65 4.21 3.10 2.32
N LEU A 66 5.50 3.45 2.49
CA LEU A 66 6.55 2.51 2.86
C LEU A 66 6.33 1.85 4.23
N LEU A 67 5.54 2.42 5.14
CA LEU A 67 5.27 1.84 6.46
C LEU A 67 4.19 0.73 6.45
N GLU A 68 3.53 0.52 5.32
CA GLU A 68 2.42 -0.45 5.19
C GLU A 68 2.53 -1.40 3.99
N ILE A 69 3.32 -1.03 2.97
CA ILE A 69 3.43 -1.80 1.72
C ILE A 69 3.90 -3.24 1.95
N ASP A 70 4.80 -3.43 2.92
CA ASP A 70 5.30 -4.71 3.37
C ASP A 70 4.17 -5.58 3.93
N THR A 71 3.32 -5.00 4.78
CA THR A 71 2.19 -5.71 5.37
C THR A 71 1.17 -6.13 4.30
N TRP A 72 0.86 -5.24 3.34
CA TRP A 72 -0.04 -5.60 2.24
C TRP A 72 0.54 -6.72 1.37
N ALA A 73 1.84 -6.70 1.11
CA ALA A 73 2.53 -7.75 0.37
C ALA A 73 2.51 -9.10 1.11
N LEU A 74 2.81 -9.10 2.42
CA LEU A 74 2.75 -10.30 3.25
C LEU A 74 1.32 -10.89 3.30
N LYS A 75 0.30 -10.05 3.49
CA LYS A 75 -1.11 -10.48 3.48
C LYS A 75 -1.55 -11.01 2.11
N ALA A 76 -0.97 -10.48 1.03
CA ALA A 76 -1.20 -10.95 -0.34
C ALA A 76 -0.39 -12.20 -0.71
N LYS A 77 0.50 -12.69 0.18
CA LYS A 77 1.43 -13.80 -0.05
C LYS A 77 2.48 -13.53 -1.14
N GLU A 78 2.79 -12.26 -1.38
CA GLU A 78 3.82 -11.81 -2.32
C GLU A 78 5.14 -11.62 -1.54
N TYR A 79 5.71 -12.71 -1.04
CA TYR A 79 6.87 -12.69 -0.14
C TYR A 79 8.15 -12.27 -0.88
N GLU A 80 8.34 -12.76 -2.11
CA GLU A 80 9.44 -12.41 -2.99
C GLU A 80 9.47 -10.91 -3.28
N TYR A 81 8.30 -10.29 -3.44
CA TYR A 81 8.21 -8.86 -3.66
C TYR A 81 8.78 -8.05 -2.48
N VAL A 82 8.56 -8.47 -1.23
CA VAL A 82 9.12 -7.81 -0.05
C VAL A 82 10.65 -7.86 -0.07
N VAL A 83 11.20 -9.04 -0.40
CA VAL A 83 12.65 -9.25 -0.52
C VAL A 83 13.23 -8.37 -1.64
N GLU A 84 12.64 -8.40 -2.83
CA GLU A 84 13.07 -7.61 -3.97
C GLU A 84 12.96 -6.10 -3.71
N LEU A 85 11.90 -5.65 -3.03
CA LEU A 85 11.72 -4.25 -2.66
C LEU A 85 12.85 -3.79 -1.74
N PHE A 86 13.16 -4.59 -0.73
CA PHE A 86 14.23 -4.28 0.23
C PHE A 86 15.62 -4.24 -0.43
N GLU A 87 15.90 -5.17 -1.35
CA GLU A 87 17.20 -5.23 -2.04
C GLU A 87 17.38 -4.12 -3.07
N ASN A 88 16.32 -3.73 -3.79
CA ASN A 88 16.41 -2.78 -4.90
C ASN A 88 16.21 -1.31 -4.48
N PHE A 89 15.55 -1.05 -3.35
CA PHE A 89 15.16 0.30 -2.94
C PHE A 89 16.02 0.86 -1.79
N LYS A 90 17.33 0.58 -1.82
CA LYS A 90 18.31 0.91 -0.76
C LYS A 90 18.42 2.40 -0.41
N HIS A 91 18.13 3.30 -1.36
CA HIS A 91 18.24 4.74 -1.16
C HIS A 91 17.28 5.27 -0.08
N LYS A 92 16.15 4.59 0.17
CA LYS A 92 15.20 4.93 1.24
C LYS A 92 15.59 4.45 2.63
N ARG A 93 16.72 3.72 2.76
CA ARG A 93 17.23 3.24 4.05
C ARG A 93 16.17 2.47 4.87
N MET A 94 15.51 1.50 4.23
CA MET A 94 14.50 0.63 4.88
C MET A 94 15.04 -0.14 6.10
N ASP A 95 16.36 -0.34 6.19
CA ASP A 95 17.03 -0.87 7.38
C ASP A 95 16.73 -0.08 8.66
N LEU A 96 16.29 1.18 8.53
CA LEU A 96 15.95 2.07 9.65
C LEU A 96 14.47 1.99 10.03
N LEU A 97 13.67 1.16 9.36
CA LEU A 97 12.26 1.06 9.65
C LEU A 97 11.97 -0.29 10.32
N PRO A 98 11.28 -0.30 11.47
CA PRO A 98 10.98 -1.54 12.17
C PRO A 98 10.10 -2.46 11.32
N ASN A 99 9.14 -1.89 10.56
CA ASN A 99 8.24 -2.69 9.73
C ASN A 99 9.00 -3.56 8.75
N PHE A 100 9.94 -2.99 7.98
CA PHE A 100 10.67 -3.76 6.98
C PHE A 100 11.57 -4.84 7.58
N LEU A 101 12.29 -4.58 8.68
CA LEU A 101 13.17 -5.60 9.24
C LEU A 101 12.39 -6.81 9.76
N TYR A 102 11.27 -6.57 10.47
CA TYR A 102 10.42 -7.65 10.97
C TYR A 102 9.66 -8.35 9.83
N SER A 103 9.10 -7.59 8.89
CA SER A 103 8.38 -8.14 7.74
C SER A 103 9.28 -8.91 6.78
N LEU A 104 10.55 -8.52 6.63
CA LEU A 104 11.53 -9.27 5.84
C LEU A 104 11.83 -10.63 6.47
N ALA A 105 12.00 -10.68 7.79
CA ALA A 105 12.19 -11.94 8.50
C ALA A 105 10.98 -12.88 8.31
N LEU A 106 9.77 -12.32 8.42
CA LEU A 106 8.54 -13.07 8.19
C LEU A 106 8.38 -13.52 6.73
N ALA A 107 8.80 -12.69 5.76
CA ALA A 107 8.80 -13.06 4.34
C ALA A 107 9.73 -14.26 4.08
N TYR A 108 10.95 -14.24 4.61
CA TYR A 108 11.87 -15.37 4.48
C TYR A 108 11.35 -16.64 5.14
N PHE A 109 10.74 -16.53 6.31
CA PHE A 109 10.10 -17.67 6.97
C PHE A 109 9.00 -18.29 6.08
N ARG A 110 8.18 -17.44 5.43
CA ARG A 110 7.09 -17.89 4.55
C ARG A 110 7.53 -18.45 3.20
N LEU A 111 8.70 -18.06 2.70
CA LEU A 111 9.30 -18.66 1.50
C LEU A 111 9.72 -20.12 1.73
N GLY A 112 10.00 -20.50 2.99
CA GLY A 112 10.24 -21.89 3.38
C GLY A 112 11.62 -22.41 3.01
N GLU A 113 11.67 -23.58 2.37
CA GLU A 113 12.91 -24.34 2.14
C GLU A 113 14.01 -23.51 1.47
N GLY A 114 15.21 -23.51 2.07
CA GLY A 114 16.35 -22.73 1.61
C GLY A 114 16.43 -21.29 2.12
N TYR A 115 15.39 -20.81 2.81
CA TYR A 115 15.35 -19.46 3.42
C TYR A 115 15.35 -19.47 4.96
N GLU A 116 15.35 -20.64 5.60
CA GLU A 116 15.35 -20.79 7.07
C GLU A 116 16.45 -19.97 7.75
N ASN A 117 17.72 -20.18 7.35
CA ASN A 117 18.85 -19.42 7.91
C ASN A 117 18.71 -17.92 7.68
N LYS A 118 18.21 -17.50 6.51
CA LYS A 118 17.98 -16.09 6.20
C LYS A 118 16.86 -15.49 7.05
N ALA A 119 15.83 -16.27 7.37
CA ALA A 119 14.76 -15.86 8.25
C ALA A 119 15.29 -15.62 9.68
N SER A 120 16.07 -16.57 10.21
CA SER A 120 16.70 -16.45 11.53
C SER A 120 17.67 -15.25 11.59
N GLU A 121 18.52 -15.07 10.57
CA GLU A 121 19.43 -13.92 10.47
C GLU A 121 18.69 -12.59 10.38
N ALA A 122 17.62 -12.52 9.57
CA ALA A 122 16.80 -11.32 9.45
C ALA A 122 16.07 -10.99 10.75
N LEU A 123 15.56 -12.00 11.46
CA LEU A 123 14.91 -11.82 12.76
C LEU A 123 15.92 -11.38 13.83
N GLU A 124 17.12 -11.97 13.86
CA GLU A 124 18.21 -11.55 14.74
C GLU A 124 18.55 -10.08 14.51
N LYS A 125 18.68 -9.66 13.23
CA LYS A 125 18.91 -8.27 12.87
C LYS A 125 17.73 -7.35 13.28
N ALA A 126 16.49 -7.80 13.14
CA ALA A 126 15.32 -7.04 13.54
C ALA A 126 15.29 -6.81 15.06
N LEU A 127 15.52 -7.87 15.85
CA LEU A 127 15.56 -7.81 17.31
C LEU A 127 16.75 -7.01 17.83
N LEU A 128 17.91 -7.08 17.17
CA LEU A 128 19.10 -6.31 17.52
C LEU A 128 18.86 -4.79 17.34
N ASN A 129 18.22 -4.39 16.23
CA ASN A 129 17.98 -2.98 15.93
C ASN A 129 16.75 -2.42 16.66
N PHE A 130 15.71 -3.23 16.85
CA PHE A 130 14.40 -2.81 17.34
C PHE A 130 13.83 -3.80 18.38
N PRO A 131 14.49 -3.97 19.53
CA PRO A 131 14.17 -5.02 20.50
C PRO A 131 12.76 -4.92 21.10
N THR A 132 12.30 -3.70 21.37
CA THR A 132 11.03 -3.47 22.08
C THR A 132 9.79 -3.56 21.18
N VAL A 133 9.96 -3.69 19.87
CA VAL A 133 8.83 -3.91 18.94
C VAL A 133 8.18 -5.26 19.21
N LEU A 134 8.98 -6.29 19.50
CA LEU A 134 8.49 -7.63 19.82
C LEU A 134 7.53 -7.61 21.01
N THR A 135 7.86 -6.89 22.08
CA THR A 135 6.99 -6.84 23.27
C THR A 135 5.68 -6.12 22.99
N GLN A 136 5.70 -5.00 22.24
CA GLN A 136 4.47 -4.32 21.83
C GLN A 136 3.59 -5.18 20.90
N LEU A 137 4.22 -5.96 20.03
CA LEU A 137 3.52 -6.89 19.15
C LEU A 137 2.84 -8.01 19.96
N LEU A 138 3.56 -8.64 20.90
CA LEU A 138 3.00 -9.70 21.76
C LEU A 138 1.88 -9.18 22.67
N ASP A 139 2.06 -7.98 23.23
CA ASP A 139 1.03 -7.29 24.03
C ASP A 139 -0.25 -7.07 23.20
N LYS A 140 -0.11 -6.64 21.93
CA LYS A 140 -1.25 -6.45 21.02
C LYS A 140 -1.97 -7.76 20.68
N ILE A 141 -1.23 -8.85 20.52
CA ILE A 141 -1.79 -10.18 20.22
C ILE A 141 -2.45 -10.79 21.49
N GLY A 142 -2.00 -10.37 22.68
CA GLY A 142 -2.47 -10.87 23.97
C GLY A 142 -1.70 -12.10 24.45
N ILE A 143 -0.43 -12.24 24.06
CA ILE A 143 0.46 -13.34 24.44
C ILE A 143 1.53 -12.82 25.40
N GLN A 144 1.83 -13.58 26.45
CA GLN A 144 2.88 -13.22 27.39
C GLN A 144 4.25 -13.52 26.79
N PRO A 145 5.22 -12.58 26.89
CA PRO A 145 6.58 -12.80 26.42
C PRO A 145 7.30 -13.86 27.26
N ASP A 146 8.32 -14.50 26.67
CA ASP A 146 9.19 -15.41 27.41
C ASP A 146 9.90 -14.66 28.56
N LYS A 147 10.20 -15.40 29.64
CA LYS A 147 10.87 -14.89 30.84
C LYS A 147 12.21 -14.24 30.51
N ASN A 148 12.91 -14.72 29.47
CA ASN A 148 14.18 -14.13 29.04
C ASN A 148 14.00 -12.72 28.48
N ILE A 149 12.86 -12.44 27.83
CA ILE A 149 12.53 -11.12 27.29
C ILE A 149 11.97 -10.22 28.40
N ASP A 150 11.06 -10.75 29.22
CA ASP A 150 10.40 -9.98 30.28
C ASP A 150 11.38 -9.50 31.36
N ASN A 151 12.33 -10.36 31.76
CA ASN A 151 13.38 -10.01 32.71
C ASN A 151 14.49 -9.14 32.08
N ASN A 152 14.51 -8.97 30.75
CA ASN A 152 15.50 -8.14 30.10
C ASN A 152 15.10 -6.66 30.15
N ASN A 153 15.83 -5.89 30.95
CA ASN A 153 15.64 -4.45 31.15
C ASN A 153 15.71 -3.60 29.88
N ASP A 154 16.23 -4.15 28.78
CA ASP A 154 16.39 -3.45 27.51
C ASP A 154 15.31 -3.82 26.47
N MET A 155 14.53 -4.88 26.68
CA MET A 155 13.54 -5.38 25.72
C MET A 155 12.09 -5.32 26.22
N ASN A 156 11.87 -5.31 27.54
CA ASN A 156 10.55 -5.36 28.14
C ASN A 156 9.68 -4.10 27.90
N GLY A 157 8.40 -4.14 28.30
CA GLY A 157 7.47 -3.02 28.10
C GLY A 157 7.87 -1.72 28.81
N ILE A 158 8.63 -1.82 29.91
CA ILE A 158 9.19 -0.65 30.60
C ILE A 158 10.28 0.00 29.75
N ALA A 159 11.13 -0.80 29.10
CA ALA A 159 12.11 -0.31 28.14
C ALA A 159 11.42 0.42 26.97
N HIS A 160 10.34 -0.14 26.44
CA HIS A 160 9.54 0.50 25.39
C HIS A 160 9.01 1.88 25.84
N SER A 161 8.51 1.97 27.08
CA SER A 161 8.00 3.22 27.65
C SER A 161 9.05 4.33 27.75
N ARG A 162 10.35 3.98 27.82
CA ARG A 162 11.47 4.93 27.87
C ARG A 162 11.97 5.36 26.48
N THR A 163 11.47 4.76 25.41
CA THR A 163 11.88 5.12 24.04
C THR A 163 11.30 6.47 23.61
N THR A 164 11.87 7.02 22.54
CA THR A 164 11.47 8.31 21.98
C THR A 164 10.08 8.26 21.33
N PRO A 165 9.35 9.39 21.28
CA PRO A 165 7.99 9.42 20.73
C PRO A 165 7.93 9.05 19.24
N GLY A 166 8.96 9.43 18.46
CA GLY A 166 9.08 9.04 17.04
C GLY A 166 9.15 7.52 16.86
N PHE A 167 9.93 6.85 17.72
CA PHE A 167 10.07 5.40 17.67
C PHE A 167 8.80 4.67 18.13
N LYS A 168 8.14 5.17 19.20
CA LYS A 168 6.85 4.65 19.64
C LYS A 168 5.82 4.70 18.52
N MET A 169 5.69 5.84 17.84
CA MET A 169 4.78 6.00 16.72
C MET A 169 5.04 4.99 15.60
N LEU A 170 6.31 4.79 15.21
CA LEU A 170 6.69 3.79 14.20
C LEU A 170 6.33 2.36 14.65
N THR A 171 6.53 2.07 15.93
CA THR A 171 6.17 0.76 16.52
C THR A 171 4.66 0.56 16.50
N ASP A 172 3.89 1.55 16.92
CA ASP A 172 2.42 1.52 16.95
C ASP A 172 1.84 1.33 15.53
N ILE A 173 2.38 2.05 14.54
CA ILE A 173 2.02 1.88 13.13
C ILE A 173 2.28 0.46 12.66
N TYR A 174 3.48 -0.06 12.89
CA TYR A 174 3.81 -1.42 12.45
C TYR A 174 2.93 -2.46 13.12
N VAL A 175 2.75 -2.37 14.44
CA VAL A 175 1.93 -3.31 15.21
C VAL A 175 0.47 -3.23 14.77
N HIS A 176 -0.08 -2.03 14.52
CA HIS A 176 -1.43 -1.85 14.01
C HIS A 176 -1.67 -2.61 12.71
N HIS A 177 -0.73 -2.54 11.77
CA HIS A 177 -0.87 -3.16 10.44
C HIS A 177 -0.64 -4.67 10.48
N SER A 178 0.38 -5.11 11.21
CA SER A 178 0.96 -6.46 11.06
C SER A 178 0.52 -7.48 12.11
N TYR A 179 -0.11 -7.09 13.24
CA TYR A 179 -0.38 -8.01 14.36
C TYR A 179 -1.14 -9.30 13.96
N GLU A 180 -2.04 -9.22 12.97
CA GLU A 180 -2.78 -10.39 12.48
C GLU A 180 -1.85 -11.46 11.87
N LEU A 181 -0.78 -11.05 11.19
CA LEU A 181 0.19 -11.95 10.54
C LEU A 181 1.01 -12.73 11.57
N TRP A 182 1.31 -12.08 12.69
CA TRP A 182 2.09 -12.63 13.79
C TRP A 182 1.25 -13.49 14.75
N LYS A 183 -0.08 -13.41 14.67
CA LYS A 183 -1.00 -14.20 15.50
C LYS A 183 -1.11 -15.66 15.04
N GLU A 184 -0.62 -16.00 13.86
CA GLU A 184 -0.69 -17.35 13.32
C GLU A 184 0.15 -18.35 14.15
N PRO A 185 -0.37 -19.55 14.46
CA PRO A 185 0.28 -20.46 15.41
C PRO A 185 1.66 -20.95 14.93
N GLU A 186 1.82 -21.15 13.62
CA GLU A 186 3.10 -21.53 13.00
C GLU A 186 4.15 -20.43 13.20
N VAL A 187 3.76 -19.17 13.01
CA VAL A 187 4.64 -18.00 13.18
C VAL A 187 5.01 -17.82 14.64
N LEU A 188 4.05 -18.00 15.56
CA LEU A 188 4.30 -17.92 17.00
C LEU A 188 5.27 -19.01 17.48
N SER A 189 5.07 -20.26 17.05
CA SER A 189 5.97 -21.36 17.41
C SER A 189 7.38 -21.14 16.88
N TRP A 190 7.52 -20.61 15.66
CA TRP A 190 8.81 -20.25 15.09
C TRP A 190 9.46 -19.09 15.87
N LEU A 191 8.70 -18.03 16.15
CA LEU A 191 9.17 -16.85 16.88
C LEU A 191 9.64 -17.21 18.29
N GLU A 192 8.93 -18.08 19.00
CA GLU A 192 9.33 -18.57 20.32
C GLU A 192 10.67 -19.32 20.26
N ALA A 193 10.82 -20.24 19.31
CA ALA A 193 12.05 -21.00 19.14
C ALA A 193 13.25 -20.09 18.80
N GLU A 194 13.07 -19.13 17.89
CA GLU A 194 14.12 -18.20 17.49
C GLU A 194 14.51 -17.23 18.60
N THR A 195 13.52 -16.65 19.30
CA THR A 195 13.79 -15.69 20.39
C THR A 195 14.52 -16.35 21.55
N ALA A 196 14.19 -17.60 21.89
CA ALA A 196 14.92 -18.38 22.89
C ALA A 196 16.40 -18.57 22.53
N ASN A 197 16.73 -18.68 21.24
CA ASN A 197 18.10 -18.83 20.76
C ASN A 197 18.86 -17.49 20.63
N ILE A 198 18.16 -16.43 20.18
CA ILE A 198 18.77 -15.14 19.84
C ILE A 198 18.97 -14.26 21.07
N VAL A 199 17.96 -14.13 21.94
CA VAL A 199 17.96 -13.18 23.07
C VAL A 199 19.16 -13.39 24.02
N PRO A 200 19.59 -14.62 24.35
CA PRO A 200 20.78 -14.83 25.17
C PRO A 200 22.06 -14.26 24.55
N LYS A 201 22.18 -14.22 23.21
CA LYS A 201 23.37 -13.67 22.51
C LYS A 201 23.54 -12.18 22.77
N PHE A 202 22.45 -11.42 22.91
CA PHE A 202 22.48 -9.98 23.19
C PHE A 202 23.08 -9.65 24.57
N SER A 203 23.01 -10.59 25.52
CA SER A 203 23.63 -10.42 26.83
C SER A 203 25.12 -10.81 26.87
N LYS A 204 25.60 -11.55 25.86
CA LYS A 204 26.94 -12.13 25.80
C LYS A 204 27.69 -11.63 24.58
N GLU A 205 27.57 -12.32 23.46
CA GLU A 205 28.35 -12.15 22.23
C GLU A 205 28.09 -10.79 21.57
N LEU A 206 26.82 -10.41 21.43
CA LEU A 206 26.39 -9.20 20.71
C LEU A 206 26.15 -8.01 21.65
N LYS A 207 26.63 -8.07 22.89
CA LYS A 207 26.33 -7.06 23.91
C LYS A 207 26.76 -5.65 23.50
N GLN A 208 27.95 -5.51 22.92
CA GLN A 208 28.47 -4.20 22.49
C GLN A 208 27.66 -3.63 21.33
N GLU A 209 27.41 -4.43 20.30
CA GLU A 209 26.61 -4.03 19.14
C GLU A 209 25.18 -3.66 19.55
N PHE A 210 24.58 -4.43 20.46
CA PHE A 210 23.24 -4.15 20.96
C PHE A 210 23.14 -2.80 21.67
N GLN A 211 24.12 -2.45 22.52
CA GLN A 211 24.15 -1.14 23.16
C GLN A 211 24.36 -0.01 22.14
N GLU A 212 25.23 -0.20 21.14
CA GLU A 212 25.41 0.78 20.06
C GLU A 212 24.11 1.00 19.27
N LYS A 213 23.37 -0.07 18.94
CA LYS A 213 22.07 0.04 18.25
C LYS A 213 21.04 0.78 19.09
N LYS A 214 21.01 0.53 20.39
CA LYS A 214 20.12 1.21 21.33
C LYS A 214 20.41 2.71 21.42
N GLU A 215 21.69 3.10 21.50
CA GLU A 215 22.10 4.51 21.48
C GLU A 215 21.71 5.18 20.15
N ASN A 216 21.95 4.50 19.02
CA ASN A 216 21.51 4.93 17.70
C ASN A 216 19.99 5.13 17.62
N LEU A 217 19.19 4.25 18.23
CA LEU A 217 17.74 4.37 18.27
C LEU A 217 17.30 5.63 19.04
N SER A 218 17.94 5.90 20.18
CA SER A 218 17.64 7.08 20.99
C SER A 218 17.96 8.41 20.28
N SER A 219 18.99 8.43 19.42
CA SER A 219 19.41 9.64 18.70
C SER A 219 18.65 9.88 17.40
N ARG A 220 18.20 8.83 16.70
CA ARG A 220 17.60 8.95 15.36
C ARG A 220 16.11 9.29 15.36
N TYR A 221 15.34 8.80 16.34
CA TYR A 221 13.88 8.90 16.33
C TYR A 221 13.33 9.91 17.35
N LEU A 222 14.00 11.05 17.53
CA LEU A 222 13.64 12.04 18.56
C LEU A 222 12.25 12.66 18.33
N GLY A 223 11.95 13.04 17.09
CA GLY A 223 10.68 13.67 16.69
C GLY A 223 9.82 12.78 15.81
N ILE A 224 8.57 13.22 15.57
CA ILE A 224 7.64 12.55 14.65
C ILE A 224 7.55 13.41 13.36
N PRO A 225 8.06 12.92 12.22
CA PRO A 225 7.86 13.54 10.91
C PRO A 225 6.39 13.72 10.54
N PHE A 226 6.06 14.75 9.76
CA PHE A 226 4.68 15.05 9.36
C PHE A 226 4.02 13.92 8.56
N ASN A 227 4.75 13.26 7.67
CA ASN A 227 4.25 12.11 6.91
C ASN A 227 3.87 10.92 7.82
N ILE A 228 4.70 10.62 8.82
CA ILE A 228 4.41 9.57 9.81
C ILE A 228 3.20 9.96 10.67
N MET A 229 3.14 11.21 11.13
CA MET A 229 1.98 11.71 11.89
C MET A 229 0.70 11.68 11.05
N ARG A 230 0.79 12.02 9.76
CA ARG A 230 -0.32 11.98 8.81
C ARG A 230 -0.85 10.56 8.67
N HIS A 231 0.05 9.60 8.46
CA HIS A 231 -0.27 8.18 8.38
C HIS A 231 -0.98 7.70 9.66
N ALA A 232 -0.45 8.03 10.83
CA ALA A 232 -1.05 7.66 12.11
C ALA A 232 -2.48 8.23 12.31
N VAL A 233 -2.74 9.44 11.81
CA VAL A 233 -4.08 10.06 11.86
C VAL A 233 -5.04 9.38 10.88
N ILE A 234 -4.58 9.09 9.66
CA ILE A 234 -5.40 8.43 8.62
C ILE A 234 -5.85 7.03 9.08
N TYR A 235 -4.99 6.34 9.83
CA TYR A 235 -5.28 5.03 10.43
C TYR A 235 -5.89 5.10 11.83
N GLU A 236 -6.18 6.31 12.34
CA GLU A 236 -6.80 6.52 13.66
C GLU A 236 -6.00 5.91 14.82
N ILE A 237 -4.68 5.78 14.65
CA ILE A 237 -3.74 5.28 15.67
C ILE A 237 -3.54 6.35 16.75
N THR A 238 -3.55 7.62 16.34
CA THR A 238 -3.50 8.77 17.24
C THR A 238 -4.70 9.66 17.03
N THR A 239 -5.22 10.26 18.10
CA THR A 239 -6.36 11.17 18.05
C THR A 239 -6.03 12.37 17.18
N GLY A 240 -6.69 12.46 16.03
CA GLY A 240 -6.49 13.50 15.04
C GLY A 240 -7.18 14.83 15.36
N GLY A 241 -7.42 15.22 16.62
CA GLY A 241 -8.09 16.50 16.96
C GLY A 241 -9.25 16.89 16.02
N ASP A 242 -9.34 18.18 15.66
CA ASP A 242 -10.26 18.73 14.64
C ASP A 242 -9.68 18.63 13.20
N ARG A 243 -8.88 17.61 12.90
CA ARG A 243 -8.23 17.49 11.57
C ARG A 243 -9.27 17.05 10.53
N ILE A 244 -9.29 17.78 9.42
CA ILE A 244 -10.23 17.52 8.33
C ILE A 244 -9.76 16.26 7.59
N ILE A 245 -10.67 15.32 7.30
CA ILE A 245 -10.37 14.08 6.57
C ILE A 245 -9.70 14.36 5.21
N THR A 246 -10.02 15.49 4.57
CA THR A 246 -9.48 15.91 3.29
C THR A 246 -8.08 16.51 3.37
N ASP A 247 -7.60 16.84 4.58
CA ASP A 247 -6.24 17.32 4.81
C ASP A 247 -5.81 17.06 6.27
N PRO A 248 -5.55 15.80 6.64
CA PRO A 248 -5.37 15.42 8.04
C PRO A 248 -4.13 16.06 8.66
N VAL A 249 -3.07 16.28 7.89
CA VAL A 249 -1.84 16.96 8.30
C VAL A 249 -1.22 17.60 7.05
N PRO A 250 -1.43 18.89 6.76
CA PRO A 250 -0.80 19.51 5.60
C PRO A 250 0.73 19.51 5.73
N PRO A 251 1.49 19.23 4.64
CA PRO A 251 2.95 19.37 4.65
C PRO A 251 3.36 20.83 4.87
N PRO A 252 4.51 21.09 5.53
CA PRO A 252 4.93 22.44 5.90
C PRO A 252 5.34 23.32 4.70
N ALA A 253 5.67 22.74 3.55
CA ALA A 253 6.05 23.44 2.32
C ALA A 253 4.97 23.28 1.23
N GLU A 254 3.74 23.69 1.56
CA GLU A 254 2.61 23.65 0.62
C GLU A 254 2.87 24.54 -0.61
N LYS A 255 2.55 24.00 -1.78
CA LYS A 255 2.56 24.73 -3.05
C LYS A 255 1.11 24.94 -3.48
N CYS A 256 0.74 26.20 -3.72
CA CYS A 256 -0.56 26.57 -4.22
C CYS A 256 -0.52 26.71 -5.75
N LEU A 257 -1.68 26.64 -6.41
CA LEU A 257 -1.81 26.93 -7.85
C LEU A 257 -1.22 28.27 -8.26
N GLU A 258 -1.25 29.26 -7.37
CA GLU A 258 -0.69 30.60 -7.58
C GLU A 258 0.85 30.58 -7.75
N ASP A 259 1.53 29.53 -7.27
CA ASP A 259 2.98 29.35 -7.39
C ASP A 259 3.40 28.78 -8.74
N TYR A 260 2.46 28.30 -9.55
CA TYR A 260 2.73 27.85 -10.91
C TYR A 260 2.52 29.00 -11.91
N PRO A 261 3.46 29.23 -12.85
CA PRO A 261 3.15 30.05 -13.99
C PRO A 261 2.06 29.32 -14.77
N MET A 262 0.81 29.80 -14.66
CA MET A 262 -0.27 29.36 -15.53
C MET A 262 0.26 29.45 -16.95
N ILE A 263 0.39 28.29 -17.61
CA ILE A 263 0.57 28.29 -19.06
C ILE A 263 -0.73 28.91 -19.55
N MET A 264 -0.67 30.18 -19.93
CA MET A 264 -1.74 30.86 -20.63
C MET A 264 -1.93 30.07 -21.91
N VAL A 265 -2.80 29.06 -21.85
CA VAL A 265 -3.35 28.45 -23.06
C VAL A 265 -3.95 29.65 -23.79
N PRO A 266 -3.51 29.96 -25.02
CA PRO A 266 -4.10 31.04 -25.78
C PRO A 266 -5.61 30.82 -25.69
N GLU A 267 -6.35 31.82 -25.20
CA GLU A 267 -7.81 31.76 -25.23
C GLU A 267 -8.19 31.30 -26.63
N GLU A 268 -8.83 30.13 -26.75
CA GLU A 268 -9.42 29.76 -28.02
C GLU A 268 -10.35 30.92 -28.41
N PRO A 269 -10.29 31.38 -29.67
CA PRO A 269 -10.97 32.60 -30.08
C PRO A 269 -12.43 32.51 -29.64
N GLN A 270 -12.86 33.49 -28.84
CA GLN A 270 -14.20 33.58 -28.26
C GLN A 270 -15.24 33.14 -29.30
N HIS A 271 -15.85 31.97 -29.06
CA HIS A 271 -16.90 31.44 -29.91
C HIS A 271 -18.07 32.43 -29.90
N ILE A 272 -18.57 32.76 -31.08
CA ILE A 272 -19.74 33.62 -31.23
C ILE A 272 -20.96 32.80 -30.80
N ASP A 273 -21.37 32.96 -29.53
CA ASP A 273 -22.64 32.47 -29.02
C ASP A 273 -23.79 33.37 -29.54
N GLU A 274 -24.13 33.22 -30.82
CA GLU A 274 -25.33 33.84 -31.38
C GLU A 274 -26.30 32.78 -31.92
N GLY A 275 -26.78 31.89 -31.04
CA GLY A 275 -28.03 31.15 -31.26
C GLY A 275 -28.04 29.68 -30.85
N LEU A 276 -29.25 29.17 -30.54
CA LEU A 276 -29.55 27.78 -30.16
C LEU A 276 -28.98 26.74 -31.15
N VAL A 277 -29.01 27.07 -32.45
CA VAL A 277 -28.52 26.19 -33.52
C VAL A 277 -26.98 26.16 -33.55
N ALA A 278 -26.32 27.29 -33.32
CA ALA A 278 -24.86 27.36 -33.25
C ALA A 278 -24.33 26.55 -32.05
N GLY A 279 -24.98 26.66 -30.88
CA GLY A 279 -24.65 25.86 -29.71
C GLY A 279 -24.82 24.35 -29.93
N PHE A 280 -25.87 23.94 -30.66
CA PHE A 280 -26.07 22.53 -31.04
C PHE A 280 -24.99 22.02 -32.02
N LEU A 281 -24.64 22.82 -33.03
CA LEU A 281 -23.59 22.45 -33.99
C LEU A 281 -22.20 22.41 -33.36
N ASN A 282 -21.88 23.33 -32.45
CA ASN A 282 -20.63 23.30 -31.68
C ASN A 282 -20.52 22.07 -30.77
N SER A 283 -21.65 21.57 -30.27
CA SER A 283 -21.69 20.34 -29.48
C SER A 283 -21.46 19.08 -30.32
N LEU A 284 -21.84 19.11 -31.61
CA LEU A 284 -21.60 18.00 -32.55
C LEU A 284 -20.23 18.08 -33.24
N LEU A 285 -19.70 19.28 -33.42
CA LEU A 285 -18.43 19.56 -34.09
C LEU A 285 -17.61 20.55 -33.25
N PRO A 286 -16.75 20.05 -32.35
CA PRO A 286 -15.85 20.89 -31.57
C PRO A 286 -14.93 21.68 -32.53
N GLY A 287 -15.01 23.01 -32.50
CA GLY A 287 -14.25 23.92 -33.37
C GLY A 287 -15.03 24.56 -34.53
N TYR A 288 -16.35 24.40 -34.63
CA TYR A 288 -17.17 25.16 -35.57
C TYR A 288 -17.20 26.65 -35.18
N ASP A 289 -16.72 27.52 -36.06
CA ASP A 289 -16.60 28.96 -35.84
C ASP A 289 -17.55 29.80 -36.71
N GLY A 290 -18.35 29.14 -37.56
CA GLY A 290 -19.33 29.76 -38.44
C GLY A 290 -18.76 30.68 -39.52
N ARG A 291 -17.42 30.78 -39.65
CA ARG A 291 -16.76 31.65 -40.63
C ARG A 291 -16.60 30.99 -41.99
N GLU A 292 -16.56 29.66 -42.05
CA GLU A 292 -16.45 28.88 -43.29
C GLU A 292 -17.72 28.04 -43.53
N SER A 293 -17.95 27.64 -44.79
CA SER A 293 -19.06 26.74 -45.14
C SER A 293 -18.91 25.40 -44.40
N LEU A 294 -20.03 24.86 -43.91
CA LEU A 294 -20.08 23.55 -43.24
C LEU A 294 -19.44 22.44 -44.10
N SER A 295 -19.55 22.53 -45.44
CA SER A 295 -18.91 21.59 -46.37
C SER A 295 -17.39 21.59 -46.27
N ASP A 296 -16.79 22.76 -46.06
CA ASP A 296 -15.35 22.94 -46.14
C ASP A 296 -14.70 22.53 -44.82
N GLN A 297 -15.39 22.79 -43.70
CA GLN A 297 -14.96 22.32 -42.38
C GLN A 297 -15.10 20.81 -42.22
N ILE A 298 -16.20 20.20 -42.72
CA ILE A 298 -16.35 18.73 -42.75
C ILE A 298 -15.23 18.12 -43.62
N SER A 299 -14.94 18.72 -44.77
CA SER A 299 -13.84 18.26 -45.64
C SER A 299 -12.48 18.36 -44.94
N GLY A 300 -12.24 19.43 -44.17
CA GLY A 300 -11.03 19.60 -43.35
C GLY A 300 -10.92 18.58 -42.22
N ILE A 301 -12.01 18.26 -41.52
CA ILE A 301 -12.04 17.22 -40.48
C ILE A 301 -11.80 15.83 -41.09
N VAL A 302 -12.45 15.52 -42.21
CA VAL A 302 -12.25 14.26 -42.95
C VAL A 302 -10.81 14.14 -43.43
N ALA A 303 -10.20 15.23 -43.92
CA ALA A 303 -8.79 15.25 -44.31
C ALA A 303 -7.86 14.97 -43.11
N ARG A 304 -8.08 15.64 -41.97
CA ARG A 304 -7.30 15.42 -40.74
C ARG A 304 -7.44 13.99 -40.20
N PHE A 305 -8.64 13.41 -40.25
CA PHE A 305 -8.87 12.01 -39.89
C PHE A 305 -8.20 11.05 -40.89
N GLY A 306 -8.24 11.35 -42.18
CA GLY A 306 -7.53 10.60 -43.22
C GLY A 306 -6.01 10.61 -43.01
N ASP A 307 -5.46 11.76 -42.63
CA ASP A 307 -4.03 11.91 -42.33
C ASP A 307 -3.63 11.20 -41.03
N ALA A 308 -4.47 11.21 -39.99
CA ALA A 308 -4.24 10.45 -38.76
C ALA A 308 -4.24 8.93 -39.00
N ILE A 309 -5.16 8.42 -39.83
CA ILE A 309 -5.21 7.00 -40.22
C ILE A 309 -3.98 6.62 -41.06
N ASN A 310 -3.54 7.50 -41.96
CA ASN A 310 -2.35 7.28 -42.78
C ASN A 310 -1.04 7.40 -41.98
N ALA A 311 -0.97 8.27 -40.97
CA ALA A 311 0.15 8.38 -40.06
C ALA A 311 0.29 7.13 -39.17
N GLY A 312 -0.84 6.57 -38.70
CA GLY A 312 -0.87 5.30 -37.98
C GLY A 312 -0.38 4.10 -38.81
N ARG A 313 -0.58 4.12 -40.13
CA ARG A 313 -0.06 3.08 -41.05
C ARG A 313 1.42 3.20 -41.38
N ARG A 314 2.03 4.39 -41.27
CA ARG A 314 3.47 4.61 -41.56
C ARG A 314 4.40 4.39 -40.36
N ALA A 315 3.85 4.20 -39.15
CA ALA A 315 4.60 4.04 -37.91
C ALA A 315 4.94 2.59 -37.53
N ALA A 316 5.16 1.70 -38.51
CA ALA A 316 5.70 0.36 -38.26
C ALA A 316 7.09 0.18 -38.89
N PRO A 317 8.19 0.22 -38.10
CA PRO A 317 9.48 -0.28 -38.55
C PRO A 317 9.79 -1.67 -38.00
N ARG A 318 10.31 -2.46 -38.94
CA ARG A 318 10.82 -3.83 -38.87
C ARG A 318 11.98 -3.99 -37.86
N ARG A 319 12.04 -5.17 -37.22
CA ARG A 319 13.23 -5.69 -36.53
C ARG A 319 14.44 -5.74 -37.49
N THR A 320 15.58 -5.16 -37.10
CA THR A 320 16.91 -5.79 -37.17
C THR A 320 17.98 -5.00 -36.39
N ARG A 321 18.60 -5.72 -35.44
CA ARG A 321 20.03 -5.77 -35.03
C ARG A 321 20.94 -4.51 -35.03
N GLN A 322 21.59 -4.38 -33.87
CA GLN A 322 22.88 -3.74 -33.54
C GLN A 322 22.86 -2.29 -33.03
N LEU A 323 22.89 -2.15 -31.71
CA LEU A 323 23.82 -1.28 -30.99
C LEU A 323 24.02 -1.84 -29.57
N LYS A 324 25.05 -2.67 -29.42
CA LYS A 324 25.67 -3.02 -28.13
C LYS A 324 26.62 -1.88 -27.76
N SER A 325 26.20 -0.99 -26.85
CA SER A 325 27.08 -0.28 -25.90
C SER A 325 26.28 0.76 -25.11
N ARG A 326 25.60 0.31 -24.05
CA ARG A 326 25.19 1.06 -22.83
C ARG A 326 24.25 0.16 -22.04
N PHE A 327 24.84 -0.85 -21.41
CA PHE A 327 24.17 -1.80 -20.53
C PHE A 327 24.76 -1.60 -19.14
N ASN A 328 24.20 -0.67 -18.36
CA ASN A 328 24.22 -0.64 -16.90
C ASN A 328 23.55 0.63 -16.40
N GLU A 329 22.22 0.67 -16.50
CA GLU A 329 21.28 1.50 -15.76
C GLU A 329 19.91 1.06 -16.29
N TYR A 330 18.84 1.09 -15.48
CA TYR A 330 17.51 0.53 -15.79
C TYR A 330 17.34 -0.98 -15.60
N LYS A 331 17.53 -1.43 -14.36
CA LYS A 331 16.94 -2.69 -13.84
C LYS A 331 15.91 -2.44 -12.73
N ILE A 332 15.22 -1.29 -12.77
CA ILE A 332 14.13 -0.92 -11.85
C ILE A 332 12.74 -1.13 -12.49
N ASN A 333 12.64 -1.25 -13.83
CA ASN A 333 11.35 -1.22 -14.53
C ASN A 333 10.72 -2.60 -14.85
N SER A 334 11.22 -3.72 -14.31
CA SER A 334 10.61 -5.05 -14.55
C SER A 334 9.85 -5.65 -13.37
N ILE A 335 9.83 -5.00 -12.21
CA ILE A 335 9.13 -5.53 -11.01
C ILE A 335 7.62 -5.18 -11.03
N ALA A 336 7.17 -4.35 -11.98
CA ALA A 336 5.79 -3.88 -12.05
C ALA A 336 4.84 -4.72 -12.91
N THR A 337 5.29 -5.73 -13.67
CA THR A 337 4.38 -6.54 -14.52
C THR A 337 4.92 -7.95 -14.80
N THR A 338 4.77 -8.87 -13.84
CA THR A 338 4.75 -10.31 -14.14
C THR A 338 3.63 -11.00 -13.35
N GLY A 339 2.40 -10.81 -13.81
CA GLY A 339 1.28 -11.69 -13.50
C GLY A 339 1.10 -12.66 -14.66
N ARG A 340 1.42 -13.94 -14.45
CA ARG A 340 1.12 -15.03 -15.39
C ARG A 340 -0.37 -15.33 -15.28
N CYS A 341 -1.15 -14.91 -16.28
CA CYS A 341 -2.54 -15.33 -16.45
C CYS A 341 -2.55 -16.69 -17.16
N ASP A 342 -2.82 -17.76 -16.43
CA ASP A 342 -3.19 -19.04 -17.04
C ASP A 342 -4.64 -18.93 -17.52
N SER A 343 -4.81 -18.78 -18.83
CA SER A 343 -6.09 -18.80 -19.52
C SER A 343 -6.65 -20.23 -19.59
N TYR A 344 -7.73 -20.48 -18.86
CA TYR A 344 -8.65 -21.57 -19.15
C TYR A 344 -9.31 -21.32 -20.51
N ALA A 345 -8.87 -22.05 -21.54
CA ALA A 345 -9.55 -22.14 -22.82
C ALA A 345 -10.58 -23.28 -22.77
N GLY A 346 -11.86 -22.91 -22.69
CA GLY A 346 -12.97 -23.78 -23.07
C GLY A 346 -13.17 -23.73 -24.58
N GLY A 347 -13.22 -24.89 -25.24
CA GLY A 347 -13.47 -25.01 -26.67
C GLY A 347 -13.73 -26.45 -27.07
N MET A 348 -14.99 -26.70 -27.44
CA MET A 348 -15.58 -27.98 -27.85
C MET A 348 -14.87 -28.67 -29.02
N GLY A 349 -14.90 -30.01 -29.05
CA GLY A 349 -14.47 -30.79 -30.21
C GLY A 349 -14.64 -32.30 -30.06
N GLN A 350 -15.81 -32.78 -30.46
CA GLN A 350 -16.12 -34.07 -31.10
C GLN A 350 -16.02 -35.40 -30.35
N GLU A 351 -17.16 -36.09 -30.43
CA GLU A 351 -17.44 -37.50 -30.17
C GLU A 351 -16.48 -38.42 -30.93
N ASP A 352 -16.03 -39.49 -30.29
CA ASP A 352 -16.04 -40.79 -30.95
C ASP A 352 -16.18 -41.94 -29.93
N GLN A 353 -16.99 -42.91 -30.32
CA GLN A 353 -17.40 -44.06 -29.52
C GLN A 353 -16.31 -45.14 -29.53
N THR A 354 -16.06 -45.80 -28.41
CA THR A 354 -15.85 -47.27 -28.41
C THR A 354 -15.85 -47.83 -26.99
N GLU A 355 -16.76 -48.79 -26.78
CA GLU A 355 -16.90 -49.62 -25.60
C GLU A 355 -15.65 -50.45 -25.29
N ARG A 356 -15.31 -50.60 -23.99
CA ARG A 356 -14.92 -51.92 -23.48
C ARG A 356 -15.15 -52.06 -21.96
N ILE A 357 -15.72 -53.22 -21.65
CA ILE A 357 -16.28 -53.72 -20.40
C ILE A 357 -15.15 -54.25 -19.49
N ARG A 358 -15.22 -54.01 -18.17
CA ARG A 358 -15.25 -55.02 -17.07
C ARG A 358 -14.75 -54.48 -15.72
N GLU A 359 -15.59 -54.73 -14.71
CA GLU A 359 -15.30 -55.16 -13.32
C GLU A 359 -14.35 -54.26 -12.49
N GLY A 360 -14.72 -53.65 -11.37
CA GLY A 360 -15.74 -53.95 -10.37
C GLY A 360 -15.03 -54.08 -9.02
N THR A 361 -15.27 -53.17 -8.07
CA THR A 361 -15.39 -53.47 -6.62
C THR A 361 -15.62 -52.21 -5.77
N SER A 362 -16.63 -52.32 -4.90
CA SER A 362 -16.78 -51.75 -3.54
C SER A 362 -16.89 -50.22 -3.39
N CYS A 363 -18.07 -49.68 -3.07
CA CYS A 363 -18.61 -49.47 -1.71
C CYS A 363 -17.69 -48.60 -0.82
N ALA A 364 -18.12 -47.53 -0.15
CA ALA A 364 -19.47 -47.05 0.13
C ALA A 364 -19.45 -45.61 0.68
N SER A 365 -20.65 -44.99 0.62
CA SER A 365 -21.23 -44.04 1.58
C SER A 365 -20.57 -42.67 1.74
N ALA A 366 -21.10 -41.60 1.11
CA ALA A 366 -22.31 -40.86 1.49
C ALA A 366 -22.16 -40.03 2.78
N CYS A 367 -22.30 -38.71 2.65
CA CYS A 367 -23.29 -37.97 3.44
C CYS A 367 -23.62 -36.63 2.78
N THR A 368 -24.79 -36.60 2.16
CA THR A 368 -25.58 -35.46 1.70
C THR A 368 -26.29 -34.73 2.85
N PHE A 369 -26.59 -33.44 2.64
CA PHE A 369 -27.72 -32.68 3.23
C PHE A 369 -27.55 -32.31 4.72
N ARG A 370 -28.01 -31.18 5.27
CA ARG A 370 -29.17 -30.34 4.98
C ARG A 370 -29.11 -29.04 5.81
N LEU A 371 -29.74 -27.98 5.31
CA LEU A 371 -30.16 -26.78 6.05
C LEU A 371 -30.99 -27.13 7.29
N SER A 372 -30.80 -26.40 8.40
CA SER A 372 -31.85 -26.18 9.39
C SER A 372 -31.80 -24.75 9.91
N GLY A 373 -32.90 -24.02 9.76
CA GLY A 373 -33.11 -22.74 10.38
C GLY A 373 -33.54 -22.87 11.83
N ARG A 374 -33.26 -21.83 12.62
CA ARG A 374 -34.00 -21.53 13.85
C ARG A 374 -34.23 -20.02 13.95
N ARG A 375 -35.49 -19.67 14.18
CA ARG A 375 -35.97 -18.37 14.69
C ARG A 375 -35.92 -18.37 16.23
N CYS A 376 -36.19 -17.16 16.78
CA CYS A 376 -36.52 -16.76 18.16
C CYS A 376 -35.33 -16.10 18.90
N ALA A 377 -35.48 -14.97 19.61
CA ALA A 377 -36.66 -14.21 20.04
C ALA A 377 -36.29 -12.73 20.29
N VAL A 378 -37.31 -11.87 20.13
CA VAL A 378 -37.34 -10.46 20.52
C VAL A 378 -37.65 -10.37 22.01
N ALA A 379 -36.91 -9.56 22.77
CA ALA A 379 -37.27 -9.14 24.13
C ALA A 379 -37.54 -7.63 24.16
N LYS A 380 -38.73 -7.27 24.66
CA LYS A 380 -39.25 -5.92 24.93
C LYS A 380 -39.54 -5.82 26.42
N GLY A 381 -39.37 -4.61 26.98
CA GLY A 381 -39.91 -4.14 28.27
C GLY A 381 -38.87 -4.11 29.41
N ASP A 382 -38.83 -3.12 30.31
CA ASP A 382 -39.65 -1.92 30.48
C ASP A 382 -38.98 -0.98 31.51
N LEU A 383 -39.39 0.29 31.47
CA LEU A 383 -38.97 1.43 32.30
C LEU A 383 -39.38 1.34 33.79
N LYS A 384 -38.52 1.92 34.67
CA LYS A 384 -38.77 2.65 35.95
C LYS A 384 -37.41 2.79 36.68
N GLY A 385 -36.92 3.88 37.26
CA GLY A 385 -37.35 5.26 37.46
C GLY A 385 -36.36 5.97 38.43
N VAL A 386 -36.12 7.26 38.20
CA VAL A 386 -35.85 8.38 39.16
C VAL A 386 -34.71 8.31 40.20
N ALA A 387 -33.75 9.25 40.10
CA ALA A 387 -33.23 10.20 41.12
C ALA A 387 -31.88 10.78 40.65
N ALA A 388 -31.73 12.05 40.25
CA ALA A 388 -31.57 13.28 41.05
C ALA A 388 -30.18 13.44 41.73
N GLY A 389 -29.49 14.55 41.40
CA GLY A 389 -28.28 15.08 42.07
C GLY A 389 -27.02 15.03 41.20
N SER A 390 -26.17 16.04 41.04
CA SER A 390 -26.13 17.45 41.43
C SER A 390 -24.90 18.05 40.71
N PHE A 391 -25.06 19.19 40.06
CA PHE A 391 -23.97 19.99 39.50
C PHE A 391 -23.17 20.65 40.63
N SER A 392 -21.85 20.53 40.59
CA SER A 392 -20.94 21.42 41.32
C SER A 392 -19.80 21.84 40.40
N GLY A 393 -19.85 23.09 39.95
CA GLY A 393 -18.70 23.77 39.38
C GLY A 393 -17.70 24.14 40.48
N GLN A 394 -16.41 24.06 40.15
CA GLN A 394 -15.36 24.63 40.98
C GLN A 394 -14.44 25.48 40.12
N VAL A 395 -14.45 26.75 40.49
CA VAL A 395 -13.53 27.82 40.13
C VAL A 395 -12.13 27.47 40.63
N ILE A 396 -11.11 27.70 39.81
CA ILE A 396 -9.72 27.79 40.26
C ILE A 396 -9.21 29.17 39.85
N ASN A 397 -8.65 29.86 40.85
CA ASN A 397 -8.03 31.19 40.81
C ASN A 397 -6.90 31.31 39.80
#